data_AF-A0A0K8VSL9-F1
#
_entry.id   AF-A0A0K8VSL9-F1
#
_cell.length_a   1.000
_cell.length_b   1.000
_cell.length_c   1.000
_cell.angle_alpha   90.00
_cell.angle_beta   90.00
_cell.angle_gamma   90.00
#
_symmetry.space_group_name_H-M   'P 1'
#
loop_
_entity.id
_entity.type
_entity.pdbx_description
1 polymer ?
#
loop_
_entity_poly.entity_id
_entity_poly.type
_entity_poly.pdbx_seq_one_letter_code
_entity_poly.pdbx_strand_id
1 'polypeptide(L)'
;MGSFELSGRDLRDRCVNRIGNLLVPNDNYCKFEDWLMPLLNEMVEEQKTKGMIWSPSHIIQLLGEKINDKSSIYHRAAKHKIPVFCPALTGGSLGDMMYFHSFRHPELVVDILSDF
;
A
#
# COMPACT_ATOMS: atom_id res chain seq x y z
N MET A 1 15.80 -11.10 12.30
CA MET A 1 17.03 -10.37 11.93
C MET A 1 17.82 -11.26 10.98
N GLY A 2 18.36 -10.72 9.88
CA GLY A 2 19.10 -11.46 8.83
C GLY A 2 20.53 -10.94 8.65
N SER A 3 21.12 -11.16 7.47
CA SER A 3 22.49 -10.73 7.14
C SER A 3 22.61 -10.26 5.67
N PHE A 4 23.56 -9.35 5.41
CA PHE A 4 23.93 -8.88 4.07
C PHE A 4 24.63 -9.94 3.21
N GLU A 5 25.12 -11.01 3.83
CA GLU A 5 25.87 -12.07 3.13
C GLU A 5 24.97 -13.22 2.64
N LEU A 6 23.68 -13.20 2.99
CA LEU A 6 22.73 -14.24 2.58
C LEU A 6 22.61 -14.31 1.05
N SER A 7 22.72 -15.52 0.51
CA SER A 7 22.55 -15.82 -0.92
C SER A 7 21.17 -15.40 -1.41
N GLY A 8 21.13 -14.55 -2.43
CA GLY A 8 19.87 -14.10 -3.03
C GLY A 8 19.08 -15.22 -3.69
N ARG A 9 19.77 -16.25 -4.23
CA ARG A 9 19.12 -17.43 -4.84
C ARG A 9 18.36 -18.22 -3.78
N ASP A 10 19.03 -18.58 -2.70
CA ASP A 10 18.43 -19.39 -1.63
C ASP A 10 17.28 -18.66 -0.95
N LEU A 11 17.39 -17.33 -0.80
CA LEU A 11 16.30 -16.50 -0.28
C LEU A 11 15.10 -16.50 -1.23
N ARG A 12 15.33 -16.43 -2.55
CA ARG A 12 14.25 -16.49 -3.54
C ARG A 12 13.56 -17.85 -3.58
N ASP A 13 14.33 -18.94 -3.50
CA ASP A 13 13.78 -20.31 -3.46
C ASP A 13 12.92 -20.54 -2.21
N ARG A 14 13.22 -19.80 -1.13
CA ARG A 14 12.44 -19.80 0.11
C ARG A 14 11.36 -18.71 0.15
N CYS A 15 11.14 -17.98 -0.93
CA CYS A 15 10.17 -16.88 -1.02
C CYS A 15 10.36 -15.80 0.06
N VAL A 16 11.60 -15.40 0.33
CA VAL A 16 11.95 -14.35 1.31
C VAL A 16 12.60 -13.16 0.61
N ASN A 17 12.05 -11.97 0.84
CA ASN A 17 12.61 -10.71 0.37
C ASN A 17 13.59 -10.14 1.40
N ARG A 18 14.68 -9.53 0.93
CA ARG A 18 15.72 -8.95 1.79
C ARG A 18 15.77 -7.44 1.66
N ILE A 19 15.79 -6.74 2.80
CA ILE A 19 15.98 -5.29 2.90
C ILE A 19 17.21 -5.05 3.77
N GLY A 20 18.39 -4.92 3.16
CA GLY A 20 19.66 -4.86 3.89
C GLY A 20 19.91 -6.13 4.72
N ASN A 21 19.87 -6.00 6.05
CA ASN A 21 19.95 -7.12 7.00
C ASN A 21 18.58 -7.57 7.55
N LEU A 22 17.47 -7.06 6.99
CA LEU A 22 16.11 -7.48 7.33
C LEU A 22 15.59 -8.48 6.31
N LEU A 23 14.73 -9.38 6.78
CA LEU A 23 14.07 -10.40 5.96
C LEU A 23 12.56 -10.23 6.09
N VAL A 24 11.86 -10.24 4.96
CA VAL A 24 10.42 -10.12 4.85
C VAL A 24 9.90 -11.33 4.06
N PRO A 25 9.22 -12.28 4.71
CA PRO A 25 8.61 -13.42 4.02
C PRO A 25 7.53 -12.96 3.03
N ASN A 26 7.39 -13.67 1.90
CA ASN A 26 6.35 -13.38 0.91
C ASN A 26 4.93 -13.44 1.50
N ASP A 27 4.69 -14.30 2.51
CA ASP A 27 3.40 -14.42 3.20
C ASP A 27 2.89 -13.08 3.74
N ASN A 28 3.80 -12.14 4.08
CA ASN A 28 3.41 -10.81 4.51
C ASN A 28 2.73 -10.02 3.38
N TYR A 29 3.17 -10.22 2.14
CA TYR A 29 2.60 -9.57 0.96
C TYR A 29 1.26 -10.19 0.58
N CYS A 30 1.09 -11.51 0.74
CA CYS A 30 -0.22 -12.16 0.56
C CYS A 30 -1.26 -11.63 1.56
N LYS A 31 -0.87 -11.51 2.84
CA LYS A 31 -1.75 -10.90 3.86
C LYS A 31 -2.07 -9.44 3.56
N PHE A 32 -1.10 -8.71 3.01
CA PHE A 32 -1.30 -7.32 2.60
C PHE A 32 -2.28 -7.21 1.43
N GLU A 33 -2.18 -8.10 0.43
CA GLU A 33 -3.13 -8.20 -0.68
C GLU A 33 -4.55 -8.46 -0.19
N ASP A 34 -4.74 -9.49 0.66
CA ASP A 34 -6.05 -9.85 1.23
C ASP A 34 -6.71 -8.68 1.97
N TRP A 35 -5.91 -7.88 2.67
CA TRP A 35 -6.39 -6.70 3.39
C TRP A 35 -6.67 -5.49 2.47
N LEU A 36 -5.84 -5.28 1.45
CA LEU A 36 -5.88 -4.08 0.61
C LEU A 36 -6.94 -4.17 -0.51
N MET A 37 -7.11 -5.35 -1.12
CA MET A 37 -8.06 -5.55 -2.23
C MET A 37 -9.49 -5.05 -1.95
N PRO A 38 -10.12 -5.33 -0.80
CA PRO A 38 -11.46 -4.79 -0.50
C PRO A 38 -11.45 -3.25 -0.37
N LEU A 39 -10.36 -2.66 0.14
CA LEU A 39 -10.24 -1.21 0.27
C LEU A 39 -10.12 -0.52 -1.10
N LEU A 40 -9.40 -1.12 -2.04
CA LEU A 40 -9.34 -0.62 -3.42
C LEU A 40 -10.72 -0.67 -4.10
N ASN A 41 -11.54 -1.69 -3.81
CA ASN A 41 -12.93 -1.73 -4.29
C ASN A 41 -13.78 -0.61 -3.69
N GLU A 42 -13.67 -0.36 -2.38
CA GLU A 42 -14.34 0.78 -1.73
C GLU A 42 -13.92 2.11 -2.37
N MET A 43 -12.63 2.29 -2.64
CA MET A 43 -12.11 3.50 -3.29
C MET A 43 -12.69 3.71 -4.68
N VAL A 44 -12.76 2.66 -5.51
CA VAL A 44 -13.39 2.75 -6.84
C VAL A 44 -14.86 3.10 -6.73
N GLU A 45 -15.58 2.51 -5.78
CA GLU A 45 -17.00 2.80 -5.57
C GLU A 45 -17.22 4.25 -5.14
N GLU A 46 -16.42 4.77 -4.22
CA GLU A 46 -16.50 6.17 -3.81
C GLU A 46 -16.14 7.14 -4.94
N GLN A 47 -15.17 6.78 -5.77
CA GLN A 47 -14.83 7.58 -6.96
C GLN A 47 -16.02 7.63 -7.94
N LYS A 48 -16.69 6.50 -8.18
CA LYS A 48 -17.84 6.43 -9.10
C LYS A 48 -19.11 7.10 -8.55
N THR A 49 -19.40 6.90 -7.27
CA THR A 49 -20.68 7.32 -6.67
C THR A 49 -20.64 8.73 -6.11
N LYS A 50 -19.52 9.13 -5.52
CA LYS A 50 -19.35 10.45 -4.86
C LYS A 50 -18.52 11.42 -5.69
N GLY A 51 -17.92 10.98 -6.80
CA GLY A 51 -17.01 11.80 -7.59
C GLY A 51 -15.69 12.12 -6.86
N MET A 52 -15.31 11.27 -5.90
CA MET A 52 -14.07 11.46 -5.13
C MET A 52 -12.85 11.29 -6.04
N ILE A 53 -11.96 12.28 -6.06
CA ILE A 53 -10.68 12.18 -6.75
C ILE A 53 -9.65 11.77 -5.70
N TRP A 54 -9.12 10.55 -5.83
CA TRP A 54 -8.11 10.05 -4.91
C TRP A 54 -6.76 10.72 -5.20
N SER A 55 -6.13 11.23 -4.15
CA SER A 55 -4.72 11.64 -4.18
C SER A 55 -3.90 10.77 -3.24
N PRO A 56 -2.56 10.68 -3.40
CA PRO A 56 -1.74 9.85 -2.54
C PRO A 56 -1.95 10.08 -1.04
N SER A 57 -2.08 11.34 -0.61
CA SER A 57 -2.31 11.70 0.78
C SER A 57 -3.67 11.23 1.31
N HIS A 58 -4.74 11.36 0.52
CA HIS A 58 -6.06 10.84 0.86
C HIS A 58 -6.06 9.30 0.98
N ILE A 59 -5.35 8.61 0.09
CA ILE A 59 -5.22 7.15 0.15
C ILE A 59 -4.49 6.75 1.43
N ILE A 60 -3.35 7.37 1.75
CA ILE A 60 -2.59 7.06 2.96
C ILE A 60 -3.42 7.34 4.22
N GLN A 61 -4.21 8.42 4.22
CA GLN A 61 -5.12 8.72 5.31
C GLN A 61 -6.17 7.62 5.47
N LEU A 62 -6.86 7.22 4.39
CA LEU A 62 -7.85 6.13 4.42
C LEU A 62 -7.23 4.83 4.95
N LEU A 63 -6.06 4.44 4.44
CA LEU A 63 -5.37 3.23 4.89
C LEU A 63 -4.99 3.31 6.39
N GLY A 64 -4.58 4.49 6.87
CA GLY A 64 -4.31 4.75 8.29
C GLY A 64 -5.56 4.65 9.17
N GLU A 65 -6.72 5.10 8.68
CA GLU A 65 -7.99 4.94 9.38
C GLU A 65 -8.41 3.46 9.43
N LYS A 66 -8.25 2.73 8.31
CA LYS A 66 -8.69 1.33 8.16
C LYS A 66 -7.80 0.33 8.90
N ILE A 67 -6.48 0.58 9.02
CA ILE A 67 -5.58 -0.35 9.71
C ILE A 67 -5.84 -0.42 11.23
N ASN A 68 -6.39 0.66 11.81
CA ASN A 68 -6.83 0.76 13.21
C ASN A 68 -5.85 0.20 14.27
N ASP A 69 -4.54 0.30 14.02
CA ASP A 69 -3.50 -0.18 14.92
C ASP A 69 -2.71 1.00 15.50
N LYS A 70 -2.64 1.09 16.84
CA LYS A 70 -1.88 2.10 17.57
C LYS A 70 -0.36 2.01 17.35
N SER A 71 0.14 0.89 16.88
CA SER A 71 1.56 0.72 16.50
C SER A 71 1.87 1.37 15.15
N SER A 72 0.86 1.53 14.28
CA SER A 72 1.03 2.10 12.95
C SER A 72 1.24 3.61 12.99
N ILE A 73 2.24 4.08 12.23
CA ILE A 73 2.53 5.50 12.04
C ILE A 73 1.37 6.17 11.31
N TYR A 74 0.84 5.53 10.26
CA TYR A 74 -0.24 6.09 9.44
C TYR A 74 -1.58 6.15 10.20
N HIS A 75 -1.82 5.21 11.11
CA HIS A 75 -2.98 5.30 12.01
C HIS A 75 -2.92 6.53 12.91
N ARG A 76 -1.73 6.81 13.47
CA ARG A 76 -1.52 8.03 14.27
C ARG A 76 -1.63 9.28 13.41
N ALA A 77 -1.06 9.27 12.21
CA ALA A 77 -1.13 10.40 11.28
C ALA A 77 -2.59 10.73 10.94
N ALA A 78 -3.39 9.73 10.56
CA ALA A 78 -4.81 9.89 10.29
C ALA A 78 -5.58 10.42 11.50
N LYS A 79 -5.39 9.82 12.68
CA LYS A 79 -6.05 10.25 13.92
C LYS A 79 -5.77 11.71 14.28
N HIS A 80 -4.54 12.17 14.06
CA HIS A 80 -4.11 13.53 14.35
C HIS A 80 -4.25 14.49 13.16
N LYS A 81 -4.85 14.05 12.04
CA LYS A 81 -5.03 14.84 10.82
C LYS A 81 -3.71 15.40 10.28
N ILE A 82 -2.64 14.59 10.36
CA ILE A 82 -1.32 14.92 9.81
C ILE A 82 -1.28 14.35 8.39
N PRO A 83 -1.21 15.20 7.34
CA PRO A 83 -1.14 14.73 5.97
C PRO A 83 0.21 14.09 5.69
N VAL A 84 0.20 13.01 4.90
CA VAL A 84 1.41 12.31 4.45
C VAL A 84 1.42 12.32 2.93
N PHE A 85 2.45 12.92 2.34
CA PHE A 85 2.58 13.02 0.89
C PHE A 85 3.54 11.97 0.34
N CYS A 86 3.15 11.29 -0.73
CA CYS A 86 3.98 10.34 -1.44
C CYS A 86 3.63 10.37 -2.94
N PRO A 87 4.24 11.28 -3.73
CA PRO A 87 3.89 11.41 -5.15
C PRO A 87 4.13 10.12 -5.96
N ALA A 88 5.11 9.32 -5.56
CA ALA A 88 5.44 8.03 -6.17
C ALA A 88 4.85 6.84 -5.38
N LEU A 89 3.58 6.95 -4.95
CA LEU A 89 2.89 5.93 -4.14
C LEU A 89 2.89 4.53 -4.77
N THR A 90 2.90 4.47 -6.11
CA THR A 90 2.90 3.23 -6.90
C THR A 90 4.28 2.57 -7.01
N GLY A 91 5.35 3.18 -6.51
CA GLY A 91 6.73 2.68 -6.60
C GLY A 91 7.07 1.53 -5.63
N GLY A 92 6.16 0.58 -5.41
CA GLY A 92 6.36 -0.54 -4.50
C GLY A 92 5.16 -1.50 -4.46
N SER A 93 5.09 -2.33 -3.42
CA SER A 93 4.07 -3.39 -3.33
C SER A 93 2.62 -2.87 -3.39
N LEU A 94 2.35 -1.65 -2.94
CA LEU A 94 1.04 -1.03 -3.10
C LEU A 94 0.68 -0.84 -4.58
N GLY A 95 1.65 -0.39 -5.39
CA GLY A 95 1.50 -0.27 -6.84
C GLY A 95 1.27 -1.60 -7.54
N ASP A 96 1.96 -2.67 -7.12
CA ASP A 96 1.71 -4.02 -7.64
C ASP A 96 0.25 -4.45 -7.43
N MET A 97 -0.30 -4.19 -6.23
CA MET A 97 -1.69 -4.52 -5.91
C MET A 97 -2.68 -3.66 -6.69
N MET A 98 -2.41 -2.36 -6.83
CA MET A 98 -3.22 -1.47 -7.66
C MET A 98 -3.20 -1.91 -9.13
N TYR A 99 -2.05 -2.38 -9.63
CA TYR A 99 -1.93 -2.92 -10.98
C TYR A 99 -2.78 -4.18 -11.15
N PHE A 100 -2.69 -5.15 -10.23
CA PHE A 100 -3.52 -6.35 -10.27
C PHE A 100 -5.02 -6.04 -10.17
N HIS A 101 -5.38 -5.09 -9.32
CA HIS A 101 -6.75 -4.60 -9.15
C HIS A 101 -7.29 -3.98 -10.44
N SER A 102 -6.47 -3.21 -11.17
CA SER A 102 -6.87 -2.52 -12.40
C SER A 102 -7.34 -3.46 -13.52
N PHE A 103 -6.90 -4.73 -13.54
CA PHE A 103 -7.41 -5.71 -14.51
C PHE A 103 -8.88 -6.09 -14.28
N ARG A 104 -9.36 -5.98 -13.05
CA ARG A 104 -10.76 -6.24 -12.68
C ARG A 104 -11.58 -4.95 -12.65
N HIS A 105 -10.96 -3.86 -12.22
CA HIS A 105 -11.56 -2.56 -12.03
C HIS A 105 -10.65 -1.46 -12.59
N PRO A 106 -10.66 -1.21 -13.91
CA PRO A 106 -9.74 -0.27 -14.57
C PRO A 106 -10.01 1.20 -14.24
N GLU A 107 -11.02 1.51 -13.44
CA GLU A 107 -11.51 2.87 -13.24
C GLU A 107 -10.80 3.64 -12.13
N LEU A 108 -9.97 2.98 -11.31
CA LEU A 108 -9.27 3.67 -10.23
C LEU A 108 -8.30 4.71 -10.79
N VAL A 109 -8.51 5.98 -10.43
CA VAL A 109 -7.63 7.08 -10.82
C VAL A 109 -7.03 7.69 -9.56
N VAL A 110 -5.72 7.87 -9.57
CA VAL A 110 -4.99 8.58 -8.51
C VAL A 110 -4.35 9.83 -9.10
N ASP A 111 -4.85 10.99 -8.70
CA ASP A 111 -4.32 12.29 -9.10
C ASP A 111 -3.23 12.75 -8.14
N ILE A 112 -2.01 12.83 -8.67
CA ILE A 112 -0.85 13.33 -7.93
C ILE A 112 -0.82 14.86 -7.87
N LEU A 113 -1.47 15.57 -8.80
CA LEU A 113 -1.44 17.03 -8.85
C LEU A 113 -2.26 17.66 -7.73
N SER A 114 -3.32 16.98 -7.29
CA SER A 114 -4.12 17.38 -6.11
C SER A 114 -3.32 17.42 -4.80
N ASP A 115 -2.13 16.81 -4.75
CA ASP A 115 -1.25 16.77 -3.57
C ASP A 115 -0.10 17.80 -3.61
N PHE A 116 0.01 18.61 -4.67
CA PHE A 116 1.03 19.67 -4.82
C PHE A 116 0.57 21.04 -4.32
#